data_AF-A0A2E7B2S4-F1
#
_entry.id   AF-A0A2E7B2S4-F1
#
_cell.length_a   1.000
_cell.length_b   1.000
_cell.length_c   1.000
_cell.angle_alpha   90.00
_cell.angle_beta   90.00
_cell.angle_gamma   90.00
#
_symmetry.space_group_name_H-M   'P 1'
#
loop_
_entity.id
_entity.type
_entity.pdbx_description
1 polymer ?
#
loop_
_entity_poly.entity_id
_entity_poly.type
_entity_poly.pdbx_seq_one_letter_code
_entity_poly.pdbx_strand_id
1 'polypeptide(L)'
;MHSMFNGDFGIVLVNIFLLAILFATGVAIARMRSLFAIVMLSGIYSLVSAAWYVAVDAVDVAFTEAAVGAGMSTVVLLGAMLLTSRTAKPEKFFFRLGPMLVCLATGAALIYATVDLPALGDASSPANAGVGLTYLQVAWFDTGIPNVVTPVLGSYRGFDTLGETTVVFTAGLAVALLLGFGERSLAERIRNEGRSGDRSSKKGAAARDEDPS
;
A
#
# COMPACT_ATOMS: atom_id res chain seq x y z
N MET A 1 -16.92 13.20 -38.18
CA MET A 1 -15.55 12.64 -38.21
C MET A 1 -14.48 13.58 -37.66
N HIS A 2 -14.55 14.91 -37.81
CA HIS A 2 -13.55 15.83 -37.21
C HIS A 2 -13.74 16.14 -35.70
N SER A 3 -14.90 15.86 -35.11
CA SER A 3 -15.18 16.14 -33.69
C SER A 3 -14.86 15.00 -32.71
N MET A 4 -14.67 13.76 -33.20
CA MET A 4 -14.27 12.63 -32.36
C MET A 4 -12.77 12.61 -32.07
N PHE A 5 -11.94 13.27 -32.89
CA PHE A 5 -10.49 13.25 -32.71
C PHE A 5 -9.95 14.21 -31.64
N ASN A 6 -10.67 15.28 -31.26
CA ASN A 6 -10.11 16.29 -30.37
C ASN A 6 -10.23 15.95 -28.87
N GLY A 7 -11.30 15.26 -28.44
CA GLY A 7 -11.48 14.82 -27.05
C GLY A 7 -10.57 13.64 -26.70
N ASP A 8 -10.56 12.62 -27.55
CA ASP A 8 -9.82 11.38 -27.32
C ASP A 8 -8.30 11.60 -27.42
N PHE A 9 -7.85 12.44 -28.35
CA PHE A 9 -6.40 12.70 -28.52
C PHE A 9 -5.80 13.42 -27.31
N GLY A 10 -6.53 14.34 -26.68
CA GLY A 10 -6.08 15.00 -25.46
C GLY A 10 -5.86 14.02 -24.31
N ILE A 11 -6.81 13.11 -24.08
CA ILE A 11 -6.74 12.09 -23.03
C ILE A 11 -5.57 11.13 -23.31
N VAL A 12 -5.40 10.69 -24.57
CA VAL A 12 -4.28 9.84 -24.97
C VAL A 12 -2.93 10.52 -24.71
N LEU A 13 -2.79 11.81 -25.06
CA LEU A 13 -1.57 12.56 -24.78
C LEU A 13 -1.29 12.67 -23.29
N VAL A 14 -2.32 12.95 -22.47
CA VAL A 14 -2.20 13.00 -21.01
C VAL A 14 -1.75 11.63 -20.47
N ASN A 15 -2.36 10.53 -20.94
CA ASN A 15 -1.98 9.19 -20.53
C ASN A 15 -0.53 8.85 -20.91
N ILE A 16 -0.12 9.10 -22.15
CA ILE A 16 1.26 8.89 -22.61
C ILE A 16 2.23 9.72 -21.77
N PHE A 17 1.87 10.98 -21.49
CA PHE A 17 2.70 11.87 -20.68
C PHE A 17 2.87 11.37 -19.24
N LEU A 18 1.77 10.99 -18.56
CA LEU A 18 1.79 10.45 -17.21
C LEU A 18 2.58 9.13 -17.14
N LEU A 19 2.37 8.23 -18.10
CA LEU A 19 3.10 6.96 -18.20
C LEU A 19 4.59 7.19 -18.49
N ALA A 20 4.94 8.16 -19.32
CA ALA A 20 6.33 8.53 -19.56
C ALA A 20 7.01 9.08 -18.30
N ILE A 21 6.30 9.88 -17.50
CA ILE A 21 6.79 10.34 -16.19
C ILE A 21 6.99 9.15 -15.24
N LEU A 22 6.02 8.22 -15.15
CA LEU A 22 6.15 7.00 -14.34
C LEU A 22 7.36 6.17 -14.74
N PHE A 23 7.58 6.00 -16.05
CA PHE A 23 8.75 5.29 -16.55
C PHE A 23 10.05 6.01 -16.17
N ALA A 24 10.11 7.33 -16.38
CA ALA A 24 11.28 8.14 -16.05
C ALA A 24 11.59 8.13 -14.53
N THR A 25 10.57 8.24 -13.67
CA THR A 25 10.73 8.18 -12.22
C THR A 25 11.15 6.79 -11.76
N GLY A 26 10.59 5.72 -12.35
CA GLY A 26 11.04 4.35 -12.09
C GLY A 26 12.52 4.13 -12.43
N VAL A 27 12.96 4.63 -13.59
CA VAL A 27 14.39 4.61 -13.96
C VAL A 27 15.22 5.44 -12.99
N ALA A 28 14.75 6.63 -12.58
CA ALA A 28 15.45 7.47 -11.62
C ALA A 28 15.63 6.75 -10.27
N ILE A 29 14.57 6.14 -9.73
CA ILE A 29 14.60 5.35 -8.49
C ILE A 29 15.65 4.23 -8.59
N ALA A 30 15.65 3.47 -9.68
CA ALA A 30 16.59 2.36 -9.88
C ALA A 30 18.06 2.80 -9.99
N ARG A 31 18.33 4.06 -10.35
CA ARG A 31 19.68 4.63 -10.48
C ARG A 31 20.17 5.34 -9.22
N MET A 32 19.26 5.70 -8.31
CA MET A 32 19.61 6.43 -7.11
C MET A 32 20.23 5.54 -6.05
N ARG A 33 21.02 6.18 -5.17
CA ARG A 33 21.67 5.52 -4.02
C ARG A 33 21.30 6.14 -2.68
N SER A 34 20.75 7.35 -2.71
CA SER A 34 20.21 8.02 -1.52
C SER A 34 18.85 7.42 -1.20
N LEU A 35 18.73 6.74 -0.06
CA LEU A 35 17.46 6.11 0.34
C LEU A 35 16.39 7.15 0.59
N PHE A 36 16.75 8.33 1.13
CA PHE A 36 15.80 9.42 1.28
C PHE A 36 15.23 9.88 -0.06
N ALA A 37 16.09 10.05 -1.07
CA ALA A 37 15.63 10.44 -2.40
C ALA A 37 14.79 9.33 -3.06
N ILE A 38 15.13 8.07 -2.85
CA ILE A 38 14.35 6.92 -3.30
C ILE A 38 12.95 6.94 -2.67
N VAL A 39 12.83 7.10 -1.35
CA VAL A 39 11.53 7.13 -0.67
C VAL A 39 10.68 8.30 -1.16
N MET A 40 11.26 9.50 -1.29
CA MET A 40 10.55 10.66 -1.82
C MET A 40 10.08 10.45 -3.27
N LEU A 41 10.92 9.86 -4.12
CA LEU A 41 10.55 9.56 -5.51
C LEU A 41 9.52 8.44 -5.62
N SER A 42 9.56 7.43 -4.75
CA SER A 42 8.51 6.41 -4.69
C SER A 42 7.16 7.03 -4.32
N GLY A 43 7.13 8.00 -3.40
CA GLY A 43 5.92 8.76 -3.09
C GLY A 43 5.41 9.58 -4.29
N ILE A 44 6.32 10.23 -5.03
CA ILE A 44 5.98 10.93 -6.28
C ILE A 44 5.46 9.95 -7.34
N TYR A 45 6.09 8.78 -7.50
CA TYR A 45 5.64 7.73 -8.39
C TYR A 45 4.19 7.34 -8.08
N SER A 46 3.86 7.10 -6.81
CA SER A 46 2.49 6.82 -6.37
C SER A 46 1.51 7.97 -6.59
N LEU A 47 1.95 9.23 -6.46
CA LEU A 47 1.07 10.37 -6.75
C LEU A 47 0.78 10.50 -8.25
N VAL A 48 1.77 10.23 -9.09
CA VAL A 48 1.59 10.23 -10.56
C VAL A 48 0.72 9.06 -11.01
N SER A 49 0.87 7.87 -10.42
CA SER A 49 -0.02 6.73 -10.70
C SER A 49 -1.45 7.01 -10.23
N ALA A 50 -1.66 7.66 -9.08
CA ALA A 50 -2.99 8.11 -8.65
C ALA A 50 -3.61 9.09 -9.66
N ALA A 51 -2.83 10.05 -10.17
CA ALA A 51 -3.30 10.95 -11.23
C ALA A 51 -3.66 10.21 -12.52
N TRP A 52 -2.89 9.17 -12.88
CA TRP A 52 -3.20 8.31 -14.01
C TRP A 52 -4.48 7.49 -13.80
N TYR A 53 -4.72 6.97 -12.58
CA TYR A 53 -5.98 6.30 -12.25
C TYR A 53 -7.20 7.21 -12.39
N VAL A 54 -7.09 8.49 -12.00
CA VAL A 54 -8.16 9.48 -12.27
C VAL A 54 -8.36 9.67 -13.78
N ALA A 55 -7.27 9.72 -14.56
CA ALA A 55 -7.35 9.91 -16.01
C ALA A 55 -8.01 8.74 -16.76
N VAL A 56 -8.13 7.56 -16.14
CA VAL A 56 -8.83 6.39 -16.66
C VAL A 56 -10.15 6.10 -15.93
N ASP A 57 -10.73 7.11 -15.29
CA ASP A 57 -12.01 7.05 -14.56
C ASP A 57 -12.04 6.08 -13.36
N ALA A 58 -10.88 5.71 -12.82
CA ALA A 58 -10.73 4.85 -11.65
C ALA A 58 -10.49 5.65 -10.36
N VAL A 59 -11.44 6.54 -10.01
CA VAL A 59 -11.26 7.51 -8.92
C VAL A 59 -11.09 6.86 -7.53
N ASP A 60 -11.79 5.76 -7.25
CA ASP A 60 -11.67 5.07 -5.96
C ASP A 60 -10.30 4.40 -5.81
N VAL A 61 -9.75 3.86 -6.90
CA VAL A 61 -8.38 3.32 -6.95
C VAL A 61 -7.35 4.45 -6.82
N ALA A 62 -7.61 5.61 -7.42
CA ALA A 62 -6.75 6.78 -7.27
C ALA A 62 -6.68 7.26 -5.81
N PHE A 63 -7.81 7.30 -5.10
CA PHE A 63 -7.84 7.70 -3.69
C PHE A 63 -7.04 6.73 -2.80
N THR A 64 -7.16 5.42 -3.03
CA THR A 64 -6.41 4.44 -2.24
C THR A 64 -4.91 4.48 -2.55
N GLU A 65 -4.53 4.67 -3.82
CA GLU A 65 -3.13 4.82 -4.21
C GLU A 65 -2.50 6.09 -3.63
N ALA A 66 -3.21 7.22 -3.65
CA ALA A 66 -2.74 8.46 -3.05
C ALA A 66 -2.59 8.33 -1.52
N ALA A 67 -3.58 7.74 -0.85
CA ALA A 67 -3.56 7.58 0.61
C ALA A 67 -2.50 6.58 1.08
N VAL A 68 -2.43 5.40 0.45
CA VAL A 68 -1.58 4.30 0.90
C VAL A 68 -0.20 4.37 0.27
N GLY A 69 -0.13 4.49 -1.06
CA GLY A 69 1.12 4.52 -1.83
C GLY A 69 1.92 5.78 -1.54
N ALA A 70 1.35 6.95 -1.79
CA ALA A 70 2.04 8.21 -1.58
C ALA A 70 2.07 8.63 -0.09
N GLY A 71 1.00 8.40 0.66
CA GLY A 71 0.89 8.78 2.07
C GLY A 71 1.54 7.80 3.05
N MET A 72 0.83 6.72 3.37
CA MET A 72 1.21 5.80 4.47
C MET A 72 2.57 5.13 4.24
N SER A 73 2.84 4.63 3.03
CA SER A 73 4.11 3.96 2.72
C SER A 73 5.31 4.89 2.89
N THR A 74 5.19 6.15 2.45
CA THR A 74 6.22 7.17 2.65
C THR A 74 6.50 7.40 4.13
N VAL A 75 5.46 7.55 4.96
CA VAL A 75 5.63 7.74 6.42
C VAL A 75 6.33 6.53 7.05
N VAL A 76 5.92 5.31 6.71
CA VAL A 76 6.52 4.08 7.25
C VAL A 76 7.97 3.93 6.82
N LEU A 77 8.29 4.15 5.54
CA LEU A 77 9.66 4.05 5.01
C LEU A 77 10.57 5.15 5.57
N LEU A 78 10.08 6.39 5.69
CA LEU A 78 10.82 7.47 6.34
C LEU A 78 11.05 7.16 7.83
N GLY A 79 10.05 6.60 8.52
CA GLY A 79 10.19 6.12 9.89
C GLY A 79 11.25 5.03 10.04
N ALA A 80 11.27 4.04 9.13
CA ALA A 80 12.30 3.01 9.10
C ALA A 80 13.70 3.57 8.81
N MET A 81 13.80 4.64 8.01
CA MET A 81 15.07 5.33 7.78
C MET A 81 15.64 6.05 9.01
N LEU A 82 14.80 6.37 10.02
CA LEU A 82 15.32 6.88 11.30
C LEU A 82 16.20 5.85 12.02
N LEU A 83 16.04 4.57 11.69
CA LEU A 83 16.75 3.44 12.31
C LEU A 83 17.72 2.72 11.36
N THR A 84 17.88 3.20 10.12
CA THR A 84 18.71 2.54 9.10
C THR A 84 19.68 3.51 8.40
N SER A 85 20.59 2.98 7.58
CA SER A 85 21.54 3.80 6.81
C SER A 85 20.83 4.61 5.74
N ARG A 86 21.32 5.83 5.45
CA ARG A 86 20.74 6.72 4.43
C ARG A 86 21.19 6.42 3.00
N THR A 87 22.17 5.54 2.82
CA THR A 87 22.79 5.26 1.52
C THR A 87 22.90 3.77 1.25
N ALA A 88 22.56 3.38 0.02
CA ALA A 88 22.67 2.00 -0.46
C ALA A 88 24.13 1.52 -0.51
N LYS A 89 24.34 0.30 -0.01
CA LYS A 89 25.66 -0.36 0.00
C LYS A 89 26.15 -0.55 -1.44
N PRO A 90 27.45 -0.33 -1.72
CA PRO A 90 28.00 -0.58 -3.04
C PRO A 90 28.05 -2.08 -3.33
N GLU A 91 27.43 -2.51 -4.43
CA GLU A 91 27.55 -3.88 -4.92
C GLU A 91 28.57 -3.98 -6.06
N LYS A 92 29.28 -5.11 -6.18
CA LYS A 92 30.18 -5.35 -7.32
C LYS A 92 29.37 -5.62 -8.58
N PHE A 93 29.88 -5.24 -9.75
CA PHE A 93 29.18 -5.34 -11.03
C PHE A 93 28.64 -6.74 -11.34
N PHE A 94 29.43 -7.79 -11.07
CA PHE A 94 29.03 -9.17 -11.35
C PHE A 94 27.80 -9.62 -10.56
N PHE A 95 27.58 -9.08 -9.35
CA PHE A 95 26.40 -9.37 -8.54
C PHE A 95 25.15 -8.60 -9.00
N ARG A 96 25.29 -7.58 -9.86
CA ARG A 96 24.16 -6.80 -10.40
C ARG A 96 23.54 -7.44 -11.64
N LEU A 97 24.29 -8.27 -12.37
CA LEU A 97 23.82 -8.93 -13.59
C LEU A 97 22.65 -9.89 -13.33
N GLY A 98 22.69 -10.64 -12.22
CA GLY A 98 21.62 -11.57 -11.84
C GLY A 98 20.26 -10.87 -11.67
N PRO A 99 20.13 -9.91 -10.73
CA PRO A 99 18.90 -9.15 -10.53
C PRO A 99 18.44 -8.40 -11.79
N MET A 100 19.38 -7.89 -12.59
CA MET A 100 19.06 -7.20 -13.85
C MET A 100 18.45 -8.16 -14.88
N LEU A 101 18.99 -9.36 -15.03
CA LEU A 101 18.45 -10.38 -15.93
C LEU A 101 17.04 -10.80 -15.50
N VAL A 102 16.84 -11.03 -14.20
CA VAL A 102 15.51 -11.33 -13.63
C VAL A 102 14.52 -10.20 -13.92
N CYS A 103 14.91 -8.95 -13.70
CA CYS A 103 14.05 -7.78 -13.99
C CYS A 103 13.68 -7.70 -15.47
N LEU A 104 14.66 -7.87 -16.37
CA LEU A 104 14.42 -7.87 -17.82
C LEU A 104 13.54 -9.04 -18.27
N ALA A 105 13.77 -10.24 -17.74
CA ALA A 105 12.98 -11.42 -18.05
C ALA A 105 11.52 -11.24 -17.58
N THR A 106 11.31 -10.76 -16.36
CA THR A 106 9.97 -10.44 -15.84
C THR A 106 9.30 -9.34 -16.65
N GLY A 107 10.02 -8.27 -16.99
CA GLY A 107 9.50 -7.19 -17.83
C GLY A 107 9.08 -7.67 -19.22
N ALA A 108 9.91 -8.50 -19.86
CA ALA A 108 9.59 -9.10 -21.16
C ALA A 108 8.38 -10.06 -21.08
N ALA A 109 8.29 -10.86 -20.01
CA ALA A 109 7.13 -11.73 -19.79
C ALA A 109 5.83 -10.94 -19.58
N LEU A 110 5.88 -9.83 -18.82
CA LEU A 110 4.74 -8.94 -18.65
C LEU A 110 4.32 -8.30 -19.97
N ILE A 111 5.27 -7.81 -20.78
CA ILE A 111 4.96 -7.26 -22.11
C ILE A 111 4.35 -8.33 -23.02
N TYR A 112 4.91 -9.55 -23.03
CA TYR A 112 4.33 -10.65 -23.81
C TYR A 112 2.89 -10.96 -23.39
N ALA A 113 2.60 -10.98 -22.08
CA ALA A 113 1.25 -11.20 -21.57
C ALA A 113 0.26 -10.11 -22.01
N THR A 114 0.71 -8.90 -22.34
CA THR A 114 -0.19 -7.83 -22.83
C THR A 114 -0.70 -8.06 -24.25
N VAL A 115 -0.09 -8.95 -25.03
CA VAL A 115 -0.51 -9.25 -26.41
C VAL A 115 -1.90 -9.90 -26.45
N ASP A 116 -2.23 -10.70 -25.44
CA ASP A 116 -3.53 -11.39 -25.32
C ASP A 116 -4.60 -10.55 -24.59
N LEU A 117 -4.26 -9.34 -24.12
CA LEU A 117 -5.22 -8.48 -23.45
C LEU A 117 -6.14 -7.76 -24.46
N PRO A 118 -7.45 -7.64 -24.15
CA PRO A 118 -8.34 -6.80 -24.93
C PRO A 118 -7.84 -5.35 -25.00
N ALA A 119 -8.19 -4.64 -26.07
CA ALA A 119 -7.90 -3.22 -26.17
C ALA A 119 -8.54 -2.47 -25.00
N LEU A 120 -7.83 -1.47 -24.48
CA LEU A 120 -8.35 -0.64 -23.40
C LEU A 120 -9.66 0.02 -23.84
N GLY A 121 -10.72 -0.13 -23.04
CA GLY A 121 -12.04 0.41 -23.34
C GLY A 121 -12.89 -0.41 -24.32
N ASP A 122 -12.45 -1.61 -24.74
CA ASP A 122 -13.25 -2.49 -25.58
C ASP A 122 -14.54 -2.92 -24.85
N ALA A 123 -15.69 -2.49 -25.36
CA ALA A 123 -17.01 -2.80 -24.83
C ALA A 123 -17.34 -4.30 -24.88
N SER A 124 -16.72 -5.04 -25.80
CA SER A 124 -16.89 -6.49 -25.95
C SER A 124 -15.93 -7.32 -25.08
N SER A 125 -15.01 -6.66 -24.36
CA SER A 125 -14.10 -7.36 -23.46
C SER A 125 -14.85 -8.12 -22.36
N PRO A 126 -14.33 -9.26 -21.86
CA PRO A 126 -15.00 -10.02 -20.80
C PRO A 126 -15.29 -9.20 -19.54
N ALA A 127 -14.44 -8.21 -19.22
CA ALA A 127 -14.64 -7.29 -18.10
C ALA A 127 -15.84 -6.35 -18.32
N ASN A 128 -16.01 -5.82 -19.54
CA ASN A 128 -17.03 -4.84 -19.86
C ASN A 128 -18.37 -5.44 -20.31
N ALA A 129 -18.36 -6.58 -21.00
CA ALA A 129 -19.57 -7.24 -21.51
C ALA A 129 -20.18 -8.25 -20.53
N GLY A 130 -19.38 -8.74 -19.57
CA GLY A 130 -19.81 -9.73 -18.59
C GLY A 130 -20.37 -9.10 -17.32
N VAL A 131 -19.84 -9.55 -16.18
CA VAL A 131 -20.32 -9.15 -14.84
C VAL A 131 -20.22 -7.63 -14.61
N GLY A 132 -19.24 -6.95 -15.23
CA GLY A 132 -19.12 -5.50 -15.15
C GLY A 132 -20.35 -4.76 -15.67
N LEU A 133 -20.92 -5.19 -16.80
CA LEU A 133 -22.15 -4.61 -17.33
C LEU A 133 -23.34 -4.87 -16.41
N THR A 134 -23.44 -6.09 -15.87
CA THR A 134 -24.50 -6.45 -14.92
C THR A 134 -24.47 -5.52 -13.72
N TYR A 135 -23.31 -5.31 -13.09
CA TYR A 135 -23.19 -4.39 -11.96
C TYR A 135 -23.65 -2.97 -12.30
N LEU A 136 -23.29 -2.45 -13.48
CA LEU A 136 -23.75 -1.12 -13.92
C LEU A 136 -25.28 -1.03 -14.08
N GLN A 137 -25.92 -2.13 -14.47
CA GLN A 137 -27.37 -2.17 -14.69
C GLN A 137 -28.17 -2.32 -13.39
N VAL A 138 -27.68 -3.12 -12.44
CA VAL A 138 -28.47 -3.51 -11.25
C VAL A 138 -28.06 -2.79 -9.95
N ALA A 139 -26.83 -2.27 -9.83
CA ALA A 139 -26.30 -1.76 -8.57
C ALA A 139 -27.17 -0.69 -7.90
N TRP A 140 -27.73 0.22 -8.71
CA TRP A 140 -28.63 1.26 -8.20
C TRP A 140 -29.92 0.67 -7.63
N PHE A 141 -30.53 -0.32 -8.31
CA PHE A 141 -31.78 -0.93 -7.89
C PHE A 141 -31.62 -1.82 -6.67
N ASP A 142 -30.47 -2.49 -6.54
CA ASP A 142 -30.20 -3.38 -5.41
C ASP A 142 -29.82 -2.63 -4.13
N THR A 143 -29.05 -1.53 -4.25
CA THR A 143 -28.42 -0.88 -3.09
C THR A 143 -28.77 0.59 -2.90
N GLY A 144 -29.26 1.27 -3.95
CA GLY A 144 -29.53 2.71 -3.92
C GLY A 144 -28.29 3.60 -3.80
N ILE A 145 -27.09 3.04 -3.96
CA ILE A 145 -25.81 3.77 -3.85
C ILE A 145 -25.37 4.22 -5.26
N PRO A 146 -25.07 5.52 -5.48
CA PRO A 146 -24.71 6.03 -6.81
C PRO A 146 -23.31 5.63 -7.28
N ASN A 147 -22.36 5.40 -6.36
CA ASN A 147 -21.05 4.88 -6.71
C ASN A 147 -21.14 3.36 -6.90
N VAL A 148 -20.86 2.86 -8.10
CA VAL A 148 -20.92 1.42 -8.45
C VAL A 148 -19.85 0.59 -7.74
N VAL A 149 -18.70 1.16 -7.39
CA VAL A 149 -17.59 0.43 -6.76
C VAL A 149 -17.94 0.06 -5.32
N THR A 150 -18.64 0.95 -4.59
CA THR A 150 -19.08 0.71 -3.21
C THR A 150 -19.90 -0.58 -3.03
N PRO A 151 -21.00 -0.83 -3.77
CA PRO A 151 -21.74 -2.08 -3.66
C PRO A 151 -20.98 -3.28 -4.23
N VAL A 152 -20.07 -3.09 -5.19
CA VAL A 152 -19.18 -4.17 -5.65
C VAL A 152 -18.28 -4.64 -4.52
N LEU A 153 -17.58 -3.75 -3.84
CA LEU A 153 -16.67 -4.11 -2.74
C LEU A 153 -17.43 -4.48 -1.46
N GLY A 154 -18.51 -3.78 -1.14
CA GLY A 154 -19.23 -3.94 0.13
C GLY A 154 -20.33 -5.02 0.12
N SER A 155 -20.85 -5.39 -1.05
CA SER A 155 -22.01 -6.30 -1.14
C SER A 155 -21.74 -7.47 -2.09
N TYR A 156 -21.57 -7.23 -3.39
CA TYR A 156 -21.44 -8.32 -4.37
C TYR A 156 -20.16 -9.15 -4.18
N ARG A 157 -19.05 -8.49 -3.84
CA ARG A 157 -17.74 -9.11 -3.58
C ARG A 157 -17.24 -8.82 -2.16
N GLY A 158 -18.16 -8.68 -1.20
CA GLY A 158 -17.84 -8.40 0.21
C GLY A 158 -16.91 -9.40 0.87
N PHE A 159 -16.92 -10.67 0.43
CA PHE A 159 -16.00 -11.68 0.93
C PHE A 159 -14.54 -11.43 0.52
N ASP A 160 -14.30 -10.89 -0.68
CA ASP A 160 -12.94 -10.53 -1.11
C ASP A 160 -12.39 -9.40 -0.22
N THR A 161 -13.20 -8.37 0.05
CA THR A 161 -12.84 -7.25 0.94
C THR A 161 -12.69 -7.67 2.40
N LEU A 162 -13.48 -8.63 2.89
CA LEU A 162 -13.28 -9.23 4.22
C LEU A 162 -11.93 -9.94 4.30
N GLY A 163 -11.54 -10.67 3.24
CA GLY A 163 -10.24 -11.31 3.13
C GLY A 163 -9.09 -10.30 3.15
N GLU A 164 -9.18 -9.26 2.31
CA GLU A 164 -8.19 -8.17 2.26
C GLU A 164 -8.03 -7.48 3.63
N THR A 165 -9.15 -7.13 4.27
CA THR A 165 -9.15 -6.50 5.60
C THR A 165 -8.48 -7.40 6.64
N THR A 166 -8.78 -8.71 6.60
CA THR A 166 -8.15 -9.70 7.49
C THR A 166 -6.63 -9.72 7.31
N VAL A 167 -6.15 -9.76 6.06
CA VAL A 167 -4.70 -9.78 5.75
C VAL A 167 -4.01 -8.51 6.26
N VAL A 168 -4.57 -7.33 5.98
CA VAL A 168 -4.00 -6.05 6.43
C VAL A 168 -4.00 -5.95 7.95
N PHE A 169 -5.08 -6.38 8.62
CA PHE A 169 -5.16 -6.44 10.08
C PHE A 169 -4.10 -7.36 10.67
N THR A 170 -3.94 -8.58 10.12
CA THR A 170 -2.93 -9.54 10.57
C THR A 170 -1.51 -9.01 10.36
N ALA A 171 -1.23 -8.36 9.22
CA ALA A 171 0.07 -7.73 8.97
C ALA A 171 0.35 -6.61 9.99
N GLY A 172 -0.64 -5.75 10.27
CA GLY A 172 -0.54 -4.71 11.29
C GLY A 172 -0.27 -5.27 12.69
N LEU A 173 -0.99 -6.33 13.08
CA LEU A 173 -0.78 -7.02 14.35
C LEU A 173 0.61 -7.66 14.44
N ALA A 174 1.07 -8.30 13.37
CA ALA A 174 2.40 -8.90 13.32
C ALA A 174 3.51 -7.84 13.50
N VAL A 175 3.40 -6.71 12.80
CA VAL A 175 4.33 -5.58 12.96
C VAL A 175 4.28 -5.02 14.39
N ALA A 176 3.10 -4.86 14.98
CA ALA A 176 2.96 -4.37 16.35
C ALA A 176 3.61 -5.32 17.38
N LEU A 177 3.45 -6.63 17.20
CA LEU A 177 4.10 -7.63 18.06
C LEU A 177 5.63 -7.60 17.90
N LEU A 178 6.15 -7.49 16.67
CA LEU A 178 7.59 -7.39 16.40
C LEU A 178 8.22 -6.12 16.96
N LEU A 179 7.51 -4.99 16.96
CA LEU A 179 7.99 -3.72 17.52
C LEU A 179 7.91 -3.68 19.07
N GLY A 180 7.42 -4.74 19.70
CA GLY A 180 7.51 -4.92 21.15
C GLY A 180 6.43 -4.21 21.96
N PHE A 181 5.26 -3.91 21.37
CA PHE A 181 4.10 -3.48 22.15
C PHE A 181 3.72 -4.50 23.24
N GLY A 182 4.00 -5.79 23.03
CA GLY A 182 3.79 -6.86 24.02
C GLY A 182 4.88 -6.97 25.10
N GLU A 183 6.16 -7.03 24.71
CA GLU A 183 7.26 -7.27 25.66
C GLU A 183 7.56 -6.07 26.56
N ARG A 184 7.55 -4.84 26.02
CA ARG A 184 7.78 -3.62 26.83
C ARG A 184 6.64 -3.40 27.82
N SER A 185 5.39 -3.64 27.40
CA SER A 185 4.21 -3.53 28.28
C SER A 185 4.19 -4.65 29.34
N LEU A 186 4.56 -5.88 28.98
CA LEU A 186 4.64 -6.99 29.94
C LEU A 186 5.78 -6.81 30.95
N ALA A 187 6.96 -6.40 30.50
CA ALA A 187 8.09 -6.10 31.38
C ALA A 187 7.77 -4.94 32.35
N GLU A 188 7.05 -3.93 31.89
CA GLU A 188 6.59 -2.82 32.73
C GLU A 188 5.53 -3.26 33.76
N ARG A 189 4.60 -4.15 33.39
CA ARG A 189 3.63 -4.76 34.32
C ARG A 189 4.32 -5.58 35.42
N ILE A 190 5.24 -6.49 35.05
CA ILE A 190 5.99 -7.32 36.01
C ILE A 190 6.80 -6.44 36.97
N ARG A 191 7.45 -5.38 36.44
CA ARG A 191 8.22 -4.42 37.26
C ARG A 191 7.34 -3.66 38.25
N ASN A 192 6.11 -3.31 37.87
CA ASN A 192 5.16 -2.63 38.75
C ASN A 192 4.55 -3.55 39.82
N GLU A 193 4.26 -4.82 39.48
CA GLU A 193 3.82 -5.83 40.46
C GLU A 193 4.90 -6.10 41.52
N GLY A 194 6.16 -6.26 41.11
CA GLY A 194 7.28 -6.41 42.05
C GLY A 194 7.46 -5.22 43.00
N ARG A 195 7.25 -3.99 42.53
CA ARG A 195 7.27 -2.78 43.38
C ARG A 195 6.11 -2.69 44.35
N SER A 196 4.93 -3.20 43.98
CA SER A 196 3.75 -3.20 44.84
C SER A 196 3.87 -4.27 45.94
N GLY A 197 4.42 -5.45 45.60
CA GLY A 197 4.72 -6.51 46.57
C GLY A 197 5.74 -6.11 47.63
N ASP A 198 6.84 -5.47 47.25
CA ASP A 198 7.89 -5.01 48.19
C ASP A 198 7.36 -3.91 49.15
N ARG A 199 6.48 -3.02 48.67
CA ARG A 199 5.83 -2.01 49.52
C ARG A 199 4.84 -2.62 50.51
N SER A 200 4.08 -3.64 50.10
CA SER A 200 3.14 -4.34 50.98
C SER A 200 3.88 -5.14 52.06
N SER A 201 4.98 -5.82 51.69
CA SER A 201 5.84 -6.55 52.62
C SER A 201 6.49 -5.64 53.66
N LYS A 202 7.06 -4.50 53.25
CA LYS A 202 7.64 -3.51 54.18
C LYS A 202 6.61 -2.88 55.11
N LYS A 203 5.39 -2.63 54.63
CA LYS A 203 4.30 -2.09 55.45
C LYS A 203 3.74 -3.12 56.44
N GLY A 204 3.69 -4.39 56.06
CA GLY A 204 3.29 -5.49 56.94
C GLY A 204 4.35 -5.87 57.99
N ALA A 205 5.64 -5.72 57.67
CA ALA A 205 6.73 -5.88 58.62
C ALA A 205 6.75 -4.73 59.65
N ALA A 206 6.62 -3.48 59.19
CA ALA A 206 6.56 -2.31 60.08
C ALA A 206 5.35 -2.35 61.04
N ALA A 207 4.21 -2.90 60.61
CA ALA A 207 3.02 -3.04 61.46
C ALA A 207 3.10 -4.18 62.49
N ARG A 208 4.06 -5.12 62.35
CA ARG A 208 4.29 -6.21 63.32
C ARG A 208 5.28 -5.83 64.43
N ASP A 209 6.12 -4.84 64.18
CA ASP A 209 7.09 -4.33 65.17
C ASP A 209 6.48 -3.26 66.10
N GLU A 210 5.24 -2.82 65.85
CA GLU A 210 4.54 -1.80 66.65
C GLU A 210 3.57 -2.36 67.73
N ASP A 211 3.53 -3.68 67.96
CA ASP A 211 2.73 -4.26 69.04
C ASP A 211 3.53 -5.18 69.97
N PRO A 212 4.26 -4.64 70.96
CA PRO A 212 4.61 -5.33 72.18
C PRO A 212 3.66 -4.89 73.31
N SER A 213 2.65 -5.72 73.57
CA SER A 213 1.91 -5.81 74.84
C SER A 213 2.82 -6.11 76.03
#